data_AF-A0A6N9UGA2-F1
#
_entry.id   AF-A0A6N9UGA2-F1
#
_cell.length_a   1.000
_cell.length_b   1.000
_cell.length_c   1.000
_cell.angle_alpha   90.00
_cell.angle_beta   90.00
_cell.angle_gamma   90.00
#
_symmetry.space_group_name_H-M   'P 1'
#
loop_
_entity.id
_entity.type
_entity.pdbx_description
1 polymer ?
#
loop_
_entity_poly.entity_id
_entity_poly.type
_entity_poly.pdbx_seq_one_letter_code
_entity_poly.pdbx_strand_id
1 'polypeptide(L)'
;MNHDMTSSTRGEGLLSTHSVYGAPCWVSLTSRDLKVTEEFYSAVLGWQWRPARLGEPFRIALADGVPVAGIAAVAAMWQMAVAWTPYFAVRSAGEAASRAQERGGTAA
;
A
#
# COMPACT_ATOMS: atom_id res chain seq x y z
N MET A 1 31.92 32.10 30.89
CA MET A 1 31.47 31.25 29.77
C MET A 1 31.70 29.82 30.14
N ASN A 2 30.65 29.02 30.27
CA ASN A 2 30.57 27.61 29.88
C ASN A 2 29.11 27.21 30.08
N HIS A 3 28.38 27.15 28.97
CA HIS A 3 27.00 26.69 28.93
C HIS A 3 27.02 25.16 29.01
N ASP A 4 26.56 24.60 30.13
CA ASP A 4 26.10 23.21 30.16
C ASP A 4 24.75 23.16 29.44
N MET A 5 24.79 22.75 28.18
CA MET A 5 23.62 22.36 27.40
C MET A 5 23.81 20.90 27.00
N THR A 6 23.72 19.99 27.96
CA THR A 6 23.57 18.56 27.64
C THR A 6 22.16 18.35 27.11
N SER A 7 22.10 18.36 25.78
CA SER A 7 20.96 18.03 24.94
C SER A 7 20.20 16.82 25.47
N SER A 8 18.92 17.04 25.77
CA SER A 8 17.92 16.00 26.00
C SER A 8 17.93 15.03 24.82
N THR A 9 18.40 13.80 25.04
CA THR A 9 18.26 12.69 24.09
C THR A 9 16.77 12.48 23.81
N ARG A 10 16.32 13.02 22.67
CA ARG A 10 14.99 12.80 22.11
C ARG A 10 14.86 11.31 21.88
N GLY A 11 13.95 10.64 22.59
CA GLY A 11 13.71 9.21 22.45
C GLY A 11 13.49 8.87 20.98
N GLU A 12 14.45 8.15 20.39
CA GLU A 12 14.24 7.46 19.13
C GLU A 12 13.10 6.48 19.36
N GLY A 13 11.93 6.81 18.83
CA GLY A 13 10.80 5.91 18.83
C GLY A 13 11.22 4.64 18.12
N LEU A 14 11.42 3.57 18.88
CA LEU A 14 11.57 2.22 18.36
C LEU A 14 10.29 1.89 17.59
N LEU A 15 10.28 2.18 16.29
CA LEU A 15 9.30 1.65 15.36
C LEU A 15 9.54 0.14 15.34
N SER A 16 8.77 -0.59 16.14
CA SER A 16 8.73 -2.04 16.05
C SER A 16 8.19 -2.39 14.67
N THR A 17 9.07 -2.88 13.79
CA THR A 17 8.71 -3.31 12.42
C THR A 17 8.03 -4.69 12.42
N HIS A 18 7.47 -5.14 13.55
CA HIS A 18 6.76 -6.41 13.56
C HIS A 18 5.40 -6.21 12.88
N SER A 19 5.09 -7.06 11.91
CA SER A 19 3.76 -7.09 11.31
C SER A 19 2.73 -7.39 12.39
N VAL A 20 1.75 -6.50 12.57
CA VAL A 20 0.57 -6.78 13.39
C VAL A 20 -0.38 -7.60 12.51
N TYR A 21 -0.46 -8.91 12.75
CA TYR A 21 -1.34 -9.76 11.97
C TYR A 21 -2.81 -9.32 12.10
N GLY A 22 -3.52 -9.28 10.99
CA GLY A 22 -4.88 -8.77 10.88
C GLY A 22 -4.97 -7.26 10.64
N ALA A 23 -3.90 -6.49 10.80
CA ALA A 23 -3.90 -5.07 10.45
C ALA A 23 -3.85 -4.86 8.93
N PRO A 24 -4.52 -3.82 8.39
CA PRO A 24 -4.30 -3.39 7.02
C PRO A 24 -2.82 -3.06 6.81
N CYS A 25 -2.23 -3.60 5.74
CA CYS A 25 -0.81 -3.41 5.44
C CYS A 25 -0.54 -2.81 4.06
N TRP A 26 -1.51 -2.86 3.15
CA TRP A 26 -1.38 -2.32 1.82
C TRP A 26 -2.75 -2.06 1.18
N VAL A 27 -2.80 -1.20 0.17
CA VAL A 27 -3.98 -0.98 -0.67
C VAL A 27 -3.56 -0.93 -2.13
N SER A 28 -4.39 -1.48 -3.00
CA SER A 28 -4.21 -1.36 -4.45
C SER A 28 -5.47 -0.86 -5.13
N LEU A 29 -5.33 -0.05 -6.17
CA LEU A 29 -6.42 0.37 -7.04
C LEU A 29 -6.32 -0.35 -8.38
N THR A 30 -7.38 -1.04 -8.77
CA THR A 30 -7.61 -1.35 -10.17
C THR A 30 -8.21 -0.13 -10.85
N SER A 31 -7.55 0.41 -11.87
CA SER A 31 -8.00 1.58 -12.62
C SER A 31 -8.21 1.27 -14.11
N ARG A 32 -8.88 2.19 -14.81
CA ARG A 32 -9.09 2.12 -16.28
C ARG A 32 -7.92 2.68 -17.07
N ASP A 33 -7.33 3.75 -16.55
CA ASP A 33 -6.29 4.52 -17.22
C ASP A 33 -5.29 4.98 -16.18
N LEU A 34 -4.03 4.68 -16.44
CA LEU A 34 -2.96 4.97 -15.51
C LEU A 34 -2.66 6.47 -15.43
N LYS A 35 -2.59 7.15 -16.58
CA LYS A 35 -2.25 8.56 -16.67
C LYS A 35 -3.30 9.41 -15.97
N VAL A 36 -4.58 9.15 -16.23
CA VAL A 36 -5.69 9.86 -15.56
C VAL A 36 -5.66 9.62 -14.05
N THR A 37 -5.32 8.40 -13.63
CA THR A 37 -5.19 8.05 -12.20
C THR A 37 -4.03 8.81 -11.56
N GLU A 38 -2.87 8.85 -12.23
CA GLU A 38 -1.68 9.56 -11.77
C GLU A 38 -1.98 11.06 -11.63
N GLU A 39 -2.54 11.69 -12.65
CA GLU A 39 -2.90 13.11 -12.64
C GLU A 39 -3.87 13.44 -11.49
N PHE A 40 -4.92 12.64 -11.31
CA PHE A 40 -5.92 12.84 -10.27
C PHE A 40 -5.32 12.77 -8.86
N TYR A 41 -4.61 11.68 -8.53
CA TYR A 41 -4.08 11.51 -7.17
C TYR A 41 -2.82 12.35 -6.89
N SER A 42 -2.10 12.78 -7.93
CA SER A 42 -1.09 13.83 -7.79
C SER A 42 -1.73 15.14 -7.33
N ALA A 43 -2.86 15.52 -7.94
CA ALA A 43 -3.55 16.77 -7.61
C ALA A 43 -4.25 16.73 -6.24
N VAL A 44 -4.89 15.60 -5.90
CA VAL A 44 -5.71 15.49 -4.68
C VAL A 44 -4.87 15.15 -3.44
N LEU A 45 -3.88 14.26 -3.59
CA LEU A 45 -3.11 13.71 -2.46
C LEU A 45 -1.63 14.09 -2.50
N GLY A 46 -1.16 14.79 -3.53
CA GLY A 46 0.26 15.11 -3.67
C GLY A 46 1.13 13.89 -3.96
N TRP A 47 0.55 12.79 -4.42
CA TRP A 47 1.29 11.55 -4.64
C TRP A 47 2.29 11.67 -5.78
N GLN A 48 3.44 11.06 -5.58
CA GLN A 48 4.47 10.84 -6.59
C GLN A 48 4.41 9.40 -7.10
N TRP A 49 5.08 9.11 -8.21
CA TRP A 49 4.92 7.84 -8.91
C TRP A 49 6.26 7.21 -9.26
N ARG A 50 6.31 5.87 -9.19
CA ARG A 50 7.40 5.10 -9.78
C ARG A 50 6.89 3.86 -10.51
N PRO A 51 7.62 3.35 -11.51
CA PRO A 51 7.31 2.09 -12.16
C PRO A 51 7.28 0.94 -11.15
N ALA A 52 6.27 0.08 -11.25
CA ALA A 52 6.29 -1.20 -10.56
C ALA A 52 7.12 -2.22 -11.38
N ARG A 53 7.73 -3.19 -10.70
CA ARG A 53 8.47 -4.29 -11.39
C ARG A 53 7.55 -5.24 -12.18
N LEU A 54 6.24 -5.06 -12.06
CA LEU A 54 5.22 -5.92 -12.66
C LEU A 54 4.86 -5.54 -14.10
N GLY A 55 5.47 -4.48 -14.63
CA GLY A 55 5.33 -4.06 -16.03
C GLY A 55 4.63 -2.72 -16.19
N GLU A 56 4.45 -2.33 -17.46
CA GLU A 56 3.92 -1.03 -17.86
C GLU A 56 2.56 -0.64 -17.25
N PRO A 57 1.56 -1.54 -17.10
CA PRO A 57 0.25 -1.15 -16.56
C PRO A 57 0.25 -0.94 -15.04
N PHE A 58 1.39 -1.14 -14.37
CA PHE A 58 1.49 -1.07 -12.91
C PHE A 58 2.34 0.10 -12.42
N ARG A 59 1.90 0.75 -11.33
CA ARG A 59 2.61 1.83 -10.65
C ARG A 59 2.58 1.69 -9.15
N ILE A 60 3.56 2.31 -8.50
CA ILE A 60 3.56 2.51 -7.06
C ILE A 60 3.41 4.01 -6.78
N ALA A 61 2.38 4.36 -6.02
CA ALA A 61 2.18 5.70 -5.49
C ALA A 61 3.09 5.90 -4.27
N LEU A 62 3.64 7.10 -4.13
CA LEU A 62 4.50 7.51 -3.03
C LEU A 62 3.94 8.78 -2.39
N ALA A 63 3.95 8.86 -1.06
CA ALA A 63 3.78 10.09 -0.31
C ALA A 63 5.10 10.36 0.42
N ASP A 64 5.70 11.55 0.21
CA ASP A 64 6.99 11.91 0.79
C ASP A 64 8.09 10.85 0.56
N GLY A 65 8.10 10.25 -0.64
CA GLY A 65 9.05 9.18 -1.00
C GLY A 65 8.74 7.80 -0.41
N VAL A 66 7.71 7.66 0.41
CA VAL A 66 7.28 6.39 1.03
C VAL A 66 6.18 5.73 0.18
N PRO A 67 6.31 4.45 -0.19
CA PRO A 67 5.24 3.74 -0.90
C PRO A 67 3.93 3.69 -0.11
N VAL A 68 2.81 4.06 -0.74
CA VAL A 68 1.49 4.12 -0.08
C VAL A 68 0.39 3.31 -0.78
N ALA A 69 0.50 3.07 -2.09
CA ALA A 69 -0.47 2.28 -2.83
C ALA A 69 0.11 1.65 -4.10
N GLY A 70 -0.48 0.55 -4.56
CA GLY A 70 -0.26 -0.01 -5.89
C GLY A 70 -1.40 0.38 -6.84
N ILE A 71 -1.09 0.72 -8.09
CA ILE A 71 -2.11 0.97 -9.12
C ILE A 71 -1.91 -0.02 -10.26
N ALA A 72 -3.02 -0.59 -10.74
CA ALA A 72 -3.05 -1.48 -11.90
C ALA A 72 -4.09 -0.96 -12.92
N ALA A 73 -3.64 -0.43 -14.04
CA ALA A 73 -4.50 0.07 -15.12
C ALA A 73 -4.95 -1.08 -16.05
N VAL A 74 -5.70 -2.03 -15.48
CA VAL A 74 -6.08 -3.29 -16.14
C VAL A 74 -7.60 -3.50 -16.17
N ALA A 75 -8.38 -2.55 -15.65
CA ALA A 75 -9.85 -2.68 -15.56
C ALA A 75 -10.49 -2.99 -16.91
N ALA A 76 -10.12 -2.25 -17.95
CA ALA A 76 -10.64 -2.45 -19.30
C ALA A 76 -10.11 -3.74 -19.95
N MET A 77 -8.84 -4.08 -19.73
CA MET A 77 -8.21 -5.27 -20.31
C MET A 77 -8.82 -6.57 -19.77
N TRP A 78 -9.08 -6.62 -18.47
CA TRP A 78 -9.56 -7.83 -17.80
C TRP A 78 -11.05 -7.77 -17.45
N GLN A 79 -11.78 -6.77 -17.96
CA GLN A 79 -13.21 -6.58 -17.73
C GLN A 79 -13.57 -6.63 -16.23
N MET A 80 -12.73 -6.03 -15.40
CA MET A 80 -12.87 -6.01 -13.96
C MET A 80 -13.34 -4.64 -13.47
N ALA A 81 -13.99 -4.62 -12.31
CA ALA A 81 -14.46 -3.38 -11.70
C ALA A 81 -13.28 -2.48 -11.32
N VAL A 82 -13.49 -1.16 -11.45
CA VAL A 82 -12.61 -0.16 -10.84
C VAL A 82 -12.86 -0.16 -9.35
N ALA A 83 -11.89 -0.59 -8.56
CA ALA A 83 -12.06 -0.77 -7.13
C ALA A 83 -10.73 -0.65 -6.37
N TRP A 84 -10.84 -0.17 -5.13
CA TRP A 84 -9.78 -0.27 -4.14
C TRP A 84 -9.86 -1.62 -3.43
N THR A 85 -8.72 -2.31 -3.34
CA THR A 85 -8.55 -3.59 -2.68
C THR A 85 -7.59 -3.44 -1.50
N PRO A 86 -8.07 -3.59 -0.25
CA PRO A 86 -7.20 -3.61 0.92
C PRO A 86 -6.55 -4.99 1.10
N TYR A 87 -5.33 -4.99 1.63
CA TYR A 87 -4.59 -6.18 2.01
C TYR A 87 -4.28 -6.14 3.51
N PHE A 88 -4.30 -7.32 4.13
CA PHE A 88 -4.10 -7.47 5.56
C PHE A 88 -2.88 -8.35 5.82
N ALA A 89 -2.09 -7.97 6.82
CA ALA A 89 -0.91 -8.74 7.20
C ALA A 89 -1.34 -10.10 7.79
N VAL A 90 -0.83 -11.20 7.24
CA VAL A 90 -1.08 -12.55 7.73
C VAL A 90 0.23 -13.32 7.84
N ARG A 91 0.26 -14.32 8.71
CA ARG A 91 1.43 -15.20 8.86
C ARG A 91 1.64 -16.09 7.64
N SER A 92 0.55 -16.53 7.02
CA SER A 92 0.53 -17.34 5.80
C SER A 92 -0.74 -17.01 5.02
N ALA A 93 -0.59 -16.62 3.76
CA ALA A 93 -1.72 -16.30 2.89
C ALA A 93 -2.58 -17.54 2.59
N GLY A 94 -1.95 -18.71 2.39
CA GLY A 94 -2.66 -19.97 2.14
C GLY A 94 -3.51 -20.41 3.33
N GLU A 95 -2.95 -20.35 4.54
CA GLU A 95 -3.70 -20.65 5.78
C GLU A 95 -4.86 -19.68 5.99
N ALA A 96 -4.64 -18.39 5.72
CA ALA A 96 -5.69 -17.38 5.85
C ALA A 96 -6.83 -17.63 4.85
N ALA A 97 -6.52 -17.96 3.59
CA ALA A 97 -7.50 -18.27 2.56
C ALA A 97 -8.30 -19.54 2.91
N SER A 98 -7.62 -20.62 3.31
CA SER A 98 -8.26 -21.87 3.73
C SER A 98 -9.24 -21.64 4.89
N ARG A 99 -8.81 -20.94 5.94
CA ARG A 99 -9.67 -20.61 7.08
C ARG A 99 -10.85 -19.71 6.73
N ALA A 100 -10.70 -18.81 5.75
CA ALA A 100 -11.80 -18.00 5.26
C ALA A 100 -12.84 -18.88 4.55
N GLN A 101 -12.40 -19.84 3.72
CA GLN A 101 -13.27 -20.78 3.03
C GLN A 101 -14.05 -21.69 3.99
N GLU A 102 -13.40 -22.21 5.03
CA GLU A 102 -14.04 -22.99 6.11
C GLU A 102 -15.18 -22.22 6.81
N ARG A 103 -15.16 -20.88 6.73
CA ARG A 103 -16.10 -19.98 7.41
C ARG A 103 -17.06 -19.29 6.45
N GLY A 104 -17.22 -19.82 5.24
CA GLY A 104 -18.17 -19.34 4.24
C GLY A 104 -17.65 -18.22 3.34
N GLY A 105 -16.36 -17.87 3.44
CA GLY A 105 -15.70 -17.02 2.46
C GLY A 105 -15.40 -17.76 1.15
N THR A 106 -15.09 -17.01 0.10
CA THR A 106 -14.68 -17.55 -1.21
C THR A 106 -13.28 -17.07 -1.57
N ALA A 107 -12.45 -17.96 -2.11
CA ALA A 107 -11.20 -17.62 -2.78
C ALA A 107 -11.34 -18.07 -4.25
N ALA A 108 -11.07 -17.17 -5.19
CA ALA A 108 -11.21 -17.39 -6.63
C ALA A 108 -9.87 -17.21 -7.34
#